data_AF-F9EGY8-F1
#
_entry.id   AF-F9EGY8-F1
#
_cell.length_a   1.000
_cell.length_b   1.000
_cell.length_c   1.000
_cell.angle_alpha   90.00
_cell.angle_beta   90.00
_cell.angle_gamma   90.00
#
_symmetry.space_group_name_H-M   'P 1'
#
loop_
_entity.id
_entity.type
_entity.pdbx_description
1 polymer ?
#
loop_
_entity_poly.entity_id
_entity_poly.type
_entity_poly.pdbx_seq_one_letter_code
_entity_poly.pdbx_strand_id
1 'polypeptide(L)' 'MAPVTRRSDTSIRGEFPARSGNKHLKRALFLSAFAALRSDPVTRSQNGPRARNKHNAALICLSRRRCDVLFAMLRN' A
#
# COMPACT_ATOMS: atom_id res chain seq x y z
N MET A 1 7.13 5.42 16.63
CA MET A 1 5.94 4.58 16.95
C MET A 1 6.33 3.67 18.09
N ALA A 2 5.55 3.66 19.17
CA ALA A 2 5.81 2.79 20.32
C ALA A 2 5.62 1.30 19.92
N PRO A 3 6.37 0.35 20.53
CA PRO A 3 6.21 -1.07 20.28
C PRO A 3 4.79 -1.54 20.59
N VAL A 4 4.29 -2.50 19.82
CA VAL A 4 2.96 -3.09 20.02
C VAL A 4 3.11 -4.29 20.95
N THR A 5 2.40 -4.27 22.07
CA THR A 5 2.29 -5.41 22.97
C THR A 5 1.13 -6.30 22.50
N ARG A 6 1.42 -7.56 22.18
CA ARG A 6 0.36 -8.55 21.93
C ARG A 6 0.11 -9.34 23.22
N ARG A 7 -0.76 -8.84 24.09
CA ARG A 7 -1.17 -9.57 25.30
C ARG A 7 -2.12 -10.70 24.94
N SER A 8 -1.56 -11.85 24.60
CA SER A 8 -2.17 -13.15 24.87
C SER A 8 -1.45 -13.68 26.11
N ASP A 9 -2.17 -14.07 27.16
CA ASP A 9 -1.65 -14.42 28.51
C ASP A 9 -0.54 -15.50 28.55
N THR A 10 -0.12 -16.01 27.40
CA THR A 10 0.93 -17.01 27.23
C THR A 10 2.32 -16.44 26.87
N SER A 11 2.50 -15.12 26.73
CA SER A 11 3.81 -14.56 26.31
C SER A 11 4.20 -13.24 27.00
N ILE A 12 5.26 -13.30 27.83
CA ILE A 12 5.88 -12.15 28.52
C ILE A 12 6.80 -11.35 27.57
N ARG A 13 7.26 -11.96 26.45
CA ARG A 13 8.18 -11.36 25.46
C ARG A 13 7.46 -10.93 24.18
N GLY A 14 6.23 -10.43 24.31
CA GLY A 14 5.34 -10.10 23.18
C GLY A 14 5.50 -8.69 22.62
N GLU A 15 6.61 -8.00 22.89
CA GLU A 15 6.88 -6.68 22.32
C GLU A 15 7.42 -6.82 20.91
N PHE A 16 6.63 -6.37 19.93
CA PHE A 16 7.05 -6.34 18.54
C PHE A 16 7.20 -4.90 18.08
N PRO A 17 8.19 -4.61 17.22
CA PRO A 17 8.26 -3.32 16.56
C PRO A 17 6.95 -3.08 15.82
N ALA A 18 6.38 -1.89 15.96
CA ALA A 18 5.14 -1.51 15.30
C ALA A 18 5.33 -1.49 13.77
N ARG A 19 5.06 -2.62 13.11
CA ARG A 19 5.09 -2.73 11.63
C ARG A 19 3.87 -2.05 10.98
N SER A 20 2.87 -1.72 11.79
CA SER A 20 1.69 -0.97 11.36
C SER A 20 2.04 0.52 11.20
N GLY A 21 2.70 0.88 10.10
CA GLY A 21 2.78 2.28 9.65
C GLY A 21 1.38 2.91 9.44
N ASN A 22 1.30 4.19 9.09
CA ASN A 22 0.03 4.94 9.03
C ASN A 22 -1.04 4.25 8.14
N LYS A 23 -2.07 3.68 8.79
CA LYS A 23 -3.14 2.91 8.12
C LYS A 23 -4.00 3.79 7.22
N HIS A 24 -4.27 5.03 7.62
CA HIS A 24 -5.06 5.98 6.83
C HIS A 24 -4.34 6.34 5.54
N LEU A 25 -3.05 6.67 5.63
CA LEU A 25 -2.23 7.00 4.47
C LEU A 25 -2.11 5.80 3.51
N LYS A 26 -1.84 4.60 4.03
CA LYS A 26 -1.77 3.38 3.20
C LYS A 26 -3.08 3.12 2.45
N ARG A 27 -4.23 3.32 3.13
CA ARG A 27 -5.55 3.11 2.54
C ARG A 27 -5.89 4.17 1.49
N ALA A 28 -5.58 5.43 1.75
CA ALA A 28 -5.76 6.53 0.79
C ALA A 28 -4.92 6.31 -0.48
N LEU A 29 -3.65 5.91 -0.33
CA LEU A 29 -2.78 5.61 -1.46
C LEU A 29 -3.30 4.42 -2.29
N PHE A 30 -3.70 3.34 -1.64
CA PHE A 30 -4.27 2.17 -2.32
C PHE A 30 -5.55 2.53 -3.12
N LEU A 31 -6.44 3.31 -2.53
CA LEU A 31 -7.65 3.79 -3.21
C LEU A 31 -7.34 4.72 -4.37
N SER A 32 -6.37 5.64 -4.20
CA SER A 32 -5.93 6.55 -5.27
C SER A 32 -5.30 5.81 -6.46
N ALA A 33 -4.56 4.72 -6.21
CA ALA A 33 -3.97 3.88 -7.24
C ALA A 33 -5.05 3.10 -8.00
N PHE A 34 -6.07 2.60 -7.30
CA PHE A 34 -7.20 1.93 -7.91
C PHE A 34 -8.06 2.88 -8.77
N ALA A 35 -8.26 4.12 -8.32
CA ALA A 35 -8.96 5.15 -9.09
C ALA A 35 -8.19 5.53 -10.38
N ALA A 36 -6.86 5.66 -10.30
CA ALA A 36 -6.03 5.95 -11.47
C ALA A 36 -6.09 4.84 -12.53
N LEU A 37 -5.98 3.57 -12.12
CA LEU A 37 -6.13 2.43 -13.04
C LEU A 37 -7.49 2.39 -13.73
N ARG A 38 -8.53 2.94 -13.11
CA ARG A 38 -9.88 3.05 -13.70
C ARG A 38 -9.98 4.19 -14.70
N SER A 39 -9.26 5.29 -14.50
CA SER A 39 -9.26 6.45 -15.41
C SER A 39 -8.37 6.26 -16.63
N ASP A 40 -7.39 5.37 -16.58
CA ASP A 40 -6.47 5.10 -17.69
C ASP A 40 -7.08 4.10 -18.71
N PRO A 41 -7.35 4.52 -19.97
CA PRO A 41 -7.97 3.65 -20.98
C PRO A 41 -7.04 2.53 -21.46
N VAL A 42 -5.72 2.72 -21.37
CA VAL A 42 -4.69 1.77 -21.83
C VAL A 42 -4.57 0.55 -20.91
N THR A 43 -4.67 0.74 -19.59
CA THR A 43 -4.69 -0.36 -18.62
C THR A 43 -5.96 -1.19 -18.68
N ARG A 44 -7.05 -0.65 -19.25
CA ARG A 44 -8.31 -1.38 -19.41
C ARG A 44 -8.23 -2.48 -20.47
N SER A 45 -7.45 -2.29 -21.54
CA SER A 45 -7.29 -3.28 -22.60
C SER A 45 -6.26 -4.37 -22.26
N GLN A 46 -5.32 -4.09 -21.34
CA GLN A 46 -4.25 -5.02 -20.94
C GLN A 46 -4.60 -5.90 -19.73
N ASN A 47 -5.64 -5.56 -18.95
CA ASN A 47 -6.09 -6.35 -17.80
C ASN A 47 -7.13 -7.40 -18.23
N GLY A 48 -6.70 -8.40 -19.00
CA GLY A 48 -7.50 -9.59 -19.25
C GLY A 48 -7.73 -10.42 -17.97
N PRO A 49 -8.71 -11.36 -17.96
CA PRO A 49 -9.13 -12.12 -16.78
C PRO A 49 -8.00 -12.92 -16.08
N ARG A 50 -6.84 -13.08 -16.72
CA ARG A 50 -5.63 -13.73 -16.19
C ARG A 50 -4.80 -12.87 -15.22
N ALA A 51 -5.01 -11.55 -15.15
CA ALA A 51 -4.28 -10.64 -14.26
C ALA A 51 -4.87 -10.54 -12.84
N ARG A 52 -6.05 -11.14 -12.60
CA ARG A 52 -6.84 -11.02 -11.36
C ARG A 52 -6.08 -11.42 -10.08
N ASN A 53 -5.12 -12.35 -10.17
CA ASN A 53 -4.35 -12.80 -8.99
C ASN A 53 -3.05 -12.01 -8.69
N LYS A 54 -2.64 -11.05 -9.55
CA LYS A 54 -1.43 -10.20 -9.32
C LYS A 54 -1.76 -8.73 -9.03
N HIS A 55 -3.04 -8.41 -8.88
CA HIS A 55 -3.55 -7.05 -8.73
C HIS A 55 -2.97 -6.28 -7.53
N ASN A 56 -2.84 -6.94 -6.37
CA ASN A 56 -2.32 -6.29 -5.16
C ASN A 56 -0.85 -5.86 -5.30
N ALA A 57 -0.02 -6.70 -5.94
CA ALA A 57 1.39 -6.36 -6.18
C ALA A 57 1.52 -5.19 -7.17
N ALA A 58 0.72 -5.19 -8.23
CA ALA A 58 0.67 -4.09 -9.19
C ALA A 58 0.22 -2.77 -8.53
N LEU A 59 -0.82 -2.82 -7.68
CA LEU A 59 -1.29 -1.66 -6.92
C LEU A 59 -0.23 -1.10 -5.96
N ILE A 60 0.47 -1.98 -5.25
CA ILE A 60 1.55 -1.57 -4.33
C ILE A 60 2.70 -0.92 -5.12
N CYS A 61 3.09 -1.48 -6.25
CA CYS A 61 4.13 -0.92 -7.12
C CYS A 61 3.74 0.48 -7.65
N LEU A 62 2.52 0.61 -8.18
CA LEU A 62 2.01 1.90 -8.67
C LEU A 62 1.94 2.94 -7.54
N SER A 63 1.46 2.54 -6.37
CA SER A 63 1.38 3.44 -5.20
C SER A 63 2.77 3.95 -4.80
N ARG A 64 3.79 3.08 -4.78
CA ARG A 64 5.18 3.46 -4.48
C ARG A 64 5.72 4.47 -5.49
N ARG A 65 5.57 4.19 -6.78
CA ARG A 65 6.03 5.10 -7.85
C ARG A 65 5.39 6.50 -7.74
N ARG A 66 4.12 6.58 -7.35
CA ARG A 66 3.45 7.87 -7.14
C ARG A 66 3.94 8.59 -5.89
N CYS A 67 4.23 7.86 -4.81
CA CYS A 67 4.88 8.44 -3.63
C CYS A 67 6.26 8.99 -3.96
N ASP A 68 7.05 8.30 -4.78
CA ASP A 68 8.39 8.75 -5.17
C ASP A 68 8.33 10.07 -5.97
N VAL A 69 7.36 10.19 -6.88
CA VAL A 69 7.12 11.44 -7.64
C VAL A 69 6.71 12.58 -6.71
N LEU A 70 5.76 12.36 -5.79
CA LEU A 70 5.35 13.37 -4.82
C LEU A 70 6.51 13.79 -3.91
N PHE A 71 7.33 12.83 -3.47
CA PHE A 71 8.51 13.12 -2.67
C PHE A 71 9.54 13.94 -3.46
N ALA A 72 9.77 13.61 -4.74
CA ALA A 72 10.64 14.39 -5.61
C ALA A 72 10.11 15.82 -5.83
N MET A 73 8.80 15.99 -5.98
CA MET A 73 8.16 17.31 -6.11
C MET A 73 8.30 18.16 -4.85
N LEU A 74 8.27 17.55 -3.65
CA LEU A 74 8.35 18.25 -2.36
C LEU A 74 9.80 18.51 -1.90
N ARG A 75 10.78 17.80 -2.48
CA ARG A 75 12.22 17.97 -2.16
C ARG A 75 12.86 19.10 -2.96
N ASN A 76 12.21 19.53 -4.03
CA ASN A 76 12.61 20.65 -4.88
C ASN A 76 11.99 21.95 -4.38
#